data_AF-A0A2T4V750-F1
#
_entry.id   AF-A0A2T4V750-F1
#
_cell.length_a   1.000
_cell.length_b   1.000
_cell.length_c   1.000
_cell.angle_alpha   90.00
_cell.angle_beta   90.00
_cell.angle_gamma   90.00
#
_symmetry.space_group_name_H-M   'P 1'
#
loop_
_entity.id
_entity.type
_entity.pdbx_description
1 polymer ?
#
loop_
_entity_poly.entity_id
_entity_poly.type
_entity_poly.pdbx_seq_one_letter_code
_entity_poly.pdbx_strand_id
1 'polypeptide(L)'
;MARRRARTGTSSTWASWGWASRWGSSASSWAAEAARRTETARQHVSDTFLYDSLPYVVLVLAVGVPAWLRYRERVSAWVMRWVAREGTGSAAVSLVVGALIMLLWHAACFLLPHAVQLFIRSPVRLFFLEAVGLIGGMMLAWGLAASISRRLSSREPGTRAWLPFQVLLLAEVLNGLYIAVAYRWASAWYVSVVVPYLRSLVTLQPDATLVAQLPLTVRMHLFGVLALLLAWPITRWLASAAPTPTLVSSREESASQGGIVTP
;
A
#
# COMPACT_ATOMS: atom_id res chain seq x y z
N MET A 1 -81.96 42.39 -35.59
CA MET A 1 -81.60 42.30 -34.16
C MET A 1 -80.53 41.24 -33.96
N ALA A 2 -79.35 41.67 -33.51
CA ALA A 2 -78.25 40.95 -32.85
C ALA A 2 -78.02 39.44 -33.09
N ARG A 3 -76.81 39.07 -33.56
CA ARG A 3 -75.77 38.43 -32.72
C ARG A 3 -74.44 38.21 -33.48
N ARG A 4 -73.37 38.33 -32.69
CA ARG A 4 -71.93 38.36 -32.97
C ARG A 4 -71.38 37.10 -33.67
N ARG A 5 -70.34 37.28 -34.48
CA ARG A 5 -69.12 36.45 -34.39
C ARG A 5 -67.88 37.24 -34.85
N ALA A 6 -66.92 37.33 -33.94
CA ALA A 6 -65.61 37.94 -34.13
C ALA A 6 -64.71 37.05 -34.99
N ARG A 7 -63.90 37.66 -35.85
CA ARG A 7 -62.80 37.03 -36.57
C ARG A 7 -61.55 37.88 -36.31
N THR A 8 -60.67 37.39 -35.45
CA THR A 8 -59.38 38.00 -35.11
C THR A 8 -58.35 37.64 -36.17
N GLY A 9 -57.80 38.64 -36.85
CA GLY A 9 -56.70 38.51 -37.80
C GLY A 9 -55.33 38.70 -37.13
N THR A 10 -54.54 37.62 -37.15
CA THR A 10 -53.09 37.55 -37.37
C THR A 10 -52.17 38.56 -36.66
N SER A 11 -51.55 38.13 -35.56
CA SER A 11 -50.29 38.69 -35.07
C SER A 11 -49.10 38.12 -35.82
N SER A 12 -48.22 39.00 -36.28
CA SER A 12 -46.90 38.72 -36.81
C SER A 12 -45.97 38.25 -35.69
N THR A 13 -45.40 37.07 -35.82
CA THR A 13 -44.28 36.62 -34.98
C THR A 13 -43.04 36.49 -35.86
N TRP A 14 -42.16 37.48 -35.73
CA TRP A 14 -40.82 37.44 -36.28
C TRP A 14 -40.03 36.36 -35.53
N ALA A 15 -39.58 35.35 -36.27
CA ALA A 15 -38.71 34.31 -35.78
C ALA A 15 -37.34 34.90 -35.40
N SER A 16 -37.08 35.08 -34.10
CA SER A 16 -35.74 35.28 -33.55
C SER A 16 -35.01 33.93 -33.44
N TRP A 17 -34.67 33.37 -34.60
CA TRP A 17 -33.31 32.94 -34.90
C TRP A 17 -32.36 32.70 -33.69
N GLY A 18 -32.34 31.44 -33.20
CA GLY A 18 -31.52 30.95 -32.08
C GLY A 18 -30.20 30.26 -32.48
N TRP A 19 -29.37 30.88 -33.33
CA TRP A 19 -28.11 30.26 -33.81
C TRP A 19 -26.91 30.64 -32.94
N ALA A 20 -26.93 31.82 -32.29
CA ALA A 20 -25.78 32.31 -31.51
C ALA A 20 -25.53 31.51 -30.21
N SER A 21 -26.56 30.91 -29.59
CA SER A 21 -26.42 30.11 -28.35
C SER A 21 -26.01 28.65 -28.60
N ARG A 22 -26.16 28.16 -29.83
CA ARG A 22 -25.83 26.77 -30.21
C ARG A 22 -24.32 26.57 -30.42
N TRP A 23 -23.60 27.61 -30.86
CA TRP A 23 -22.15 27.52 -31.10
C TRP A 23 -21.32 27.65 -29.81
N GLY A 24 -21.71 28.50 -28.86
CA GLY A 24 -20.99 28.67 -27.59
C GLY A 24 -21.05 27.45 -26.64
N SER A 25 -22.15 26.69 -26.67
CA SER A 25 -22.30 25.45 -25.91
C SER A 25 -21.55 24.27 -26.55
N SER A 26 -21.39 24.27 -27.87
CA SER A 26 -20.63 23.24 -28.58
C SER A 26 -19.12 23.36 -28.32
N ALA A 27 -18.53 24.56 -28.38
CA ALA A 27 -17.09 24.73 -28.19
C ALA A 27 -16.64 24.38 -26.75
N SER A 28 -17.45 24.74 -25.75
CA SER A 28 -17.19 24.39 -24.35
C SER A 28 -17.37 22.89 -24.07
N SER A 29 -18.33 22.22 -24.71
CA SER A 29 -18.49 20.77 -24.60
C SER A 29 -17.39 19.99 -25.34
N TRP A 30 -16.91 20.47 -26.49
CA TRP A 30 -15.74 19.90 -27.19
C TRP A 30 -14.46 20.05 -26.38
N ALA A 31 -14.21 21.22 -25.79
CA ALA A 31 -13.05 21.43 -24.91
C ALA A 31 -13.10 20.54 -23.65
N ALA A 32 -14.27 20.40 -23.03
CA ALA A 32 -14.47 19.51 -21.89
C ALA A 32 -14.30 18.04 -22.27
N GLU A 33 -14.75 17.63 -23.46
CA GLU A 33 -14.57 16.28 -23.99
C GLU A 33 -13.10 15.98 -24.32
N ALA A 34 -12.40 16.93 -24.94
CA ALA A 34 -10.97 16.82 -25.20
C ALA A 34 -10.18 16.69 -23.89
N ALA A 35 -10.50 17.50 -22.87
CA ALA A 35 -9.88 17.43 -21.55
C ALA A 35 -10.14 16.07 -20.86
N ARG A 36 -11.37 15.54 -20.94
CA ARG A 36 -11.70 14.20 -20.43
C ARG A 36 -10.89 13.12 -21.14
N ARG A 37 -10.79 13.17 -22.47
CA ARG A 37 -10.01 12.20 -23.25
C ARG A 37 -8.53 12.23 -22.90
N THR A 38 -7.96 13.42 -22.73
CA THR A 38 -6.56 13.56 -22.31
C THR A 38 -6.35 13.02 -20.90
N GLU A 39 -7.29 13.26 -19.98
CA GLU A 39 -7.22 12.74 -18.61
C GLU A 39 -7.32 11.21 -18.58
N THR A 40 -8.29 10.62 -19.29
CA THR A 40 -8.42 9.16 -19.40
C THR A 40 -7.18 8.53 -20.04
N ALA A 41 -6.63 9.13 -21.10
CA ALA A 41 -5.40 8.65 -21.73
C ALA A 41 -4.21 8.71 -20.76
N ARG A 42 -4.09 9.80 -20.00
CA ARG A 42 -3.04 9.96 -18.98
C ARG A 42 -3.17 8.92 -17.87
N GLN A 43 -4.39 8.70 -17.38
CA GLN A 43 -4.69 7.69 -16.36
C GLN A 43 -4.32 6.29 -16.85
N HIS A 44 -4.66 5.96 -18.10
CA HIS A 44 -4.31 4.69 -18.70
C HIS A 44 -2.79 4.49 -18.80
N VAL A 45 -2.05 5.49 -19.27
CA VAL A 45 -0.57 5.43 -19.33
C VAL A 45 0.04 5.31 -17.93
N SER A 46 -0.49 6.03 -16.94
CA SER A 46 0.01 5.92 -15.56
C SER A 46 -0.28 4.56 -14.93
N ASP A 47 -1.48 4.00 -15.16
CA ASP A 47 -1.84 2.68 -14.65
C ASP A 47 -0.97 1.59 -15.31
N THR A 48 -0.72 1.70 -16.61
CA THR A 48 0.23 0.80 -17.29
C THR A 48 1.61 0.93 -16.65
N PHE A 49 2.21 2.11 -16.56
CA PHE A 49 3.55 2.24 -15.97
C PHE A 49 3.63 1.70 -14.52
N LEU A 50 2.65 2.02 -13.68
CA LEU A 50 2.64 1.68 -12.25
C LEU A 50 2.46 0.18 -11.98
N TYR A 51 1.68 -0.53 -12.79
CA TYR A 51 1.33 -1.94 -12.55
C TYR A 51 1.95 -2.91 -13.56
N ASP A 52 2.49 -2.42 -14.67
CA ASP A 52 3.24 -3.22 -15.64
C ASP A 52 4.74 -3.15 -15.34
N SER A 53 5.34 -1.96 -15.51
CA SER A 53 6.79 -1.81 -15.57
C SER A 53 7.44 -1.58 -14.19
N LEU A 54 6.80 -0.80 -13.33
CA LEU A 54 7.32 -0.45 -12.00
C LEU A 54 7.64 -1.67 -11.13
N PRO A 55 6.84 -2.76 -11.08
CA PRO A 55 7.18 -3.96 -10.31
C PRO A 55 8.58 -4.50 -10.63
N TYR A 56 8.98 -4.50 -11.91
CA TYR A 56 10.31 -4.98 -12.31
C TYR A 56 11.43 -4.03 -11.89
N VAL A 57 11.23 -2.72 -12.04
CA VAL A 57 12.20 -1.70 -11.58
C VAL A 57 12.41 -1.84 -10.07
N VAL A 58 11.32 -1.95 -9.31
CA VAL A 58 11.36 -2.14 -7.86
C VAL A 58 12.08 -3.43 -7.50
N LEU A 59 11.82 -4.54 -8.20
CA LEU A 59 12.49 -5.82 -7.92
C LEU A 59 14.00 -5.72 -8.16
N VAL A 60 14.41 -5.10 -9.28
CA VAL A 60 15.83 -4.89 -9.61
C VAL A 60 16.51 -4.03 -8.54
N LEU A 61 15.87 -2.95 -8.09
CA LEU A 61 16.44 -2.09 -7.04
C LEU A 61 16.45 -2.79 -5.68
N ALA A 62 15.37 -3.49 -5.32
CA ALA A 62 15.23 -4.17 -4.04
C ALA A 62 16.27 -5.28 -3.85
N VAL A 63 16.68 -5.95 -4.93
CA VAL A 63 17.73 -6.99 -4.92
C VAL A 63 19.12 -6.40 -5.19
N GLY A 64 19.22 -5.50 -6.16
CA GLY A 64 20.47 -4.92 -6.62
C GLY A 64 21.13 -4.00 -5.60
N VAL A 65 20.37 -3.18 -4.89
CA VAL A 65 20.91 -2.25 -3.89
C VAL A 65 21.57 -3.00 -2.72
N PRO A 66 20.93 -4.00 -2.06
CA PRO A 66 21.60 -4.80 -1.05
C PRO A 66 22.84 -5.55 -1.54
N ALA A 67 22.79 -6.11 -2.76
CA ALA A 67 23.90 -6.83 -3.37
C ALA A 67 25.10 -5.91 -3.64
N TRP A 68 24.84 -4.72 -4.19
CA TRP A 68 25.86 -3.69 -4.46
C TRP A 68 26.49 -3.15 -3.17
N LEU A 69 25.68 -2.86 -2.15
CA LEU A 69 26.14 -2.41 -0.83
C LEU A 69 26.82 -3.51 -0.02
N ARG A 70 26.95 -4.72 -0.56
CA ARG A 70 27.57 -5.91 0.07
C ARG A 70 27.02 -6.16 1.48
N TYR A 71 25.72 -6.01 1.68
CA TYR A 71 25.08 -6.36 2.95
C TYR A 71 25.27 -7.86 3.25
N ARG A 72 26.23 -8.20 4.13
CA ARG A 72 26.59 -9.59 4.44
C ARG A 72 25.78 -10.20 5.58
N GLU A 73 25.00 -9.38 6.27
CA GLU A 73 24.27 -9.84 7.42
C GLU A 73 23.06 -10.67 7.00
N ARG A 74 23.06 -11.94 7.42
CA ARG A 74 22.01 -12.91 7.10
C ARG A 74 20.65 -12.41 7.61
N VAL A 75 19.61 -12.61 6.80
CA VAL A 75 18.22 -12.27 7.16
C VAL A 75 17.83 -12.90 8.50
N SER A 76 18.23 -14.15 8.75
CA SER A 76 17.97 -14.83 10.03
C SER A 76 18.60 -14.11 11.24
N ALA A 77 19.84 -13.64 11.13
CA ALA A 77 20.49 -12.88 12.18
C ALA A 77 19.80 -11.53 12.43
N TRP A 78 19.33 -10.89 11.36
CA TRP A 78 18.59 -9.63 11.44
C TRP A 78 17.26 -9.82 12.17
N VAL A 79 16.48 -10.85 11.78
CA VAL A 79 15.20 -11.19 12.42
C VAL A 79 15.39 -11.46 13.91
N MET A 80 16.40 -12.27 14.29
CA MET A 80 16.62 -12.61 15.69
C MET A 80 16.97 -11.38 16.54
N ARG A 81 17.81 -10.47 16.04
CA ARG A 81 18.11 -9.23 16.77
C ARG A 81 16.92 -8.29 16.83
N TRP A 82 16.11 -8.25 15.78
CA TRP A 82 14.89 -7.44 15.78
C TRP A 82 13.87 -7.97 16.79
N VAL A 83 13.64 -9.29 16.83
CA VAL A 83 12.76 -9.93 17.83
C VAL A 83 13.28 -9.67 19.26
N ALA A 84 14.59 -9.80 19.47
CA ALA A 84 15.20 -9.53 20.77
C ALA A 84 15.03 -8.07 21.23
N ARG A 85 15.02 -7.11 20.30
CA ARG A 85 14.80 -5.68 20.59
C ARG A 85 13.35 -5.35 20.88
N GLU A 86 12.43 -6.06 20.26
CA GLU A 86 11.00 -5.77 20.39
C GLU A 86 10.43 -6.26 21.72
N GLY A 87 11.12 -7.21 22.37
CA GLY A 87 10.81 -7.72 23.70
C GLY A 87 9.76 -8.83 23.68
N THR A 88 9.27 -9.21 24.87
CA THR A 88 8.32 -10.32 25.07
C THR A 88 6.91 -9.86 25.49
N GLY A 89 6.64 -8.56 25.49
CA GLY A 89 5.34 -8.01 25.84
C GLY A 89 4.24 -8.34 24.82
N SER A 90 2.98 -8.16 25.21
CA SER A 90 1.81 -8.46 24.37
C SER A 90 1.88 -7.79 22.99
N ALA A 91 2.32 -6.53 22.93
CA ALA A 91 2.49 -5.82 21.66
C ALA A 91 3.53 -6.46 20.71
N ALA A 92 4.62 -7.00 21.26
CA ALA A 92 5.65 -7.68 20.46
C ALA A 92 5.13 -9.03 19.95
N VAL A 93 4.39 -9.77 20.79
CA VAL A 93 3.71 -11.01 20.38
C VAL A 93 2.69 -10.73 19.29
N SER A 94 1.83 -9.72 19.46
CA SER A 94 0.83 -9.33 18.45
C SER A 94 1.50 -8.94 17.13
N LEU A 95 2.62 -8.24 17.17
CA LEU A 95 3.38 -7.85 15.99
C LEU A 95 3.87 -9.07 15.21
N VAL A 96 4.55 -10.01 15.87
CA VAL A 96 5.12 -11.21 15.23
C VAL A 96 4.04 -12.15 14.74
N VAL A 97 3.06 -12.46 15.60
CA VAL A 97 1.96 -13.38 15.25
C VAL A 97 1.09 -12.78 14.16
N GLY A 98 0.74 -11.50 14.25
CA GLY A 98 -0.03 -10.80 13.22
C GLY A 98 0.71 -10.78 11.88
N ALA A 99 2.01 -10.44 11.88
CA ALA A 99 2.83 -10.47 10.67
C ALA A 99 2.87 -11.88 10.05
N LEU A 100 3.05 -12.92 10.87
CA LEU A 100 3.07 -14.29 10.40
C LEU A 100 1.74 -14.70 9.77
N ILE A 101 0.61 -14.41 10.43
CA ILE A 101 -0.72 -14.72 9.87
C ILE A 101 -0.91 -13.99 8.53
N MET A 102 -0.53 -12.71 8.42
CA MET A 102 -0.71 -11.95 7.19
C MET A 102 0.18 -12.47 6.06
N LEU A 103 1.45 -12.79 6.34
CA LEU A 103 2.33 -13.39 5.36
C LEU A 103 1.79 -14.74 4.89
N LEU A 104 1.36 -15.61 5.82
CA LEU A 104 0.82 -16.92 5.48
C LEU A 104 -0.49 -16.82 4.69
N TRP A 105 -1.36 -15.87 5.03
CA TRP A 105 -2.61 -15.65 4.30
C TRP A 105 -2.34 -15.27 2.84
N HIS A 106 -1.47 -14.27 2.60
CA HIS A 106 -1.10 -13.83 1.25
C HIS A 106 -0.37 -14.94 0.48
N ALA A 107 0.59 -15.59 1.13
CA ALA A 107 1.36 -16.67 0.53
C ALA A 107 0.47 -17.86 0.15
N ALA A 108 -0.47 -18.26 1.01
CA ALA A 108 -1.40 -19.35 0.73
C ALA A 108 -2.28 -19.03 -0.49
N CYS A 109 -2.82 -17.81 -0.57
CA CYS A 109 -3.64 -17.40 -1.71
C CYS A 109 -2.84 -17.38 -3.02
N PHE A 110 -1.57 -16.93 -2.99
CA PHE A 110 -0.72 -16.85 -4.17
C PHE A 110 -0.13 -18.20 -4.63
N LEU A 111 0.40 -18.98 -3.69
CA LEU A 111 1.09 -20.25 -3.96
C LEU A 111 0.11 -21.40 -4.21
N LEU A 112 -1.03 -21.41 -3.50
CA LEU A 112 -2.00 -22.50 -3.51
C LEU A 112 -3.42 -22.01 -3.90
N PRO A 113 -3.59 -21.26 -5.01
CA PRO A 113 -4.85 -20.61 -5.33
C PRO A 113 -6.01 -21.61 -5.49
N HIS A 114 -5.77 -22.76 -6.14
CA HIS A 114 -6.79 -23.79 -6.31
C HIS A 114 -7.22 -24.42 -4.98
N ALA A 115 -6.27 -24.68 -4.07
CA ALA A 115 -6.58 -25.23 -2.76
C ALA A 115 -7.42 -24.23 -1.92
N VAL A 116 -7.06 -22.94 -1.96
CA VAL A 116 -7.83 -21.88 -1.30
C VAL A 116 -9.24 -21.79 -1.90
N GLN A 117 -9.38 -21.79 -3.23
CA GLN A 117 -10.69 -21.78 -3.89
C GLN A 117 -11.58 -22.94 -3.44
N LEU A 118 -11.03 -24.17 -3.39
CA LEU A 118 -11.76 -25.35 -2.90
C LEU A 118 -12.17 -25.20 -1.43
N PHE A 119 -11.27 -24.66 -0.61
CA PHE A 119 -11.52 -24.45 0.82
C PHE A 119 -12.66 -23.44 1.02
N ILE A 120 -12.64 -22.30 0.36
CA ILE A 120 -13.65 -21.24 0.57
C ILE A 120 -15.02 -21.52 -0.07
N ARG A 121 -15.20 -22.64 -0.79
CA ARG A 121 -16.54 -23.06 -1.30
C ARG A 121 -17.58 -23.23 -0.20
N SER A 122 -17.15 -23.55 1.02
CA SER A 122 -18.06 -23.57 2.18
C SER A 122 -18.10 -22.18 2.81
N PRO A 123 -19.30 -21.58 2.99
CA PRO A 123 -19.43 -20.28 3.62
C PRO A 123 -18.77 -20.22 5.01
N VAL A 124 -18.90 -21.27 5.82
CA VAL A 124 -18.29 -21.34 7.15
C VAL A 124 -16.76 -21.24 7.09
N ARG A 125 -16.14 -21.94 6.13
CA ARG A 125 -14.68 -21.92 5.96
C ARG A 125 -14.19 -20.60 5.38
N LEU A 126 -14.97 -19.98 4.50
CA LEU A 126 -14.73 -18.62 4.02
C LEU A 126 -14.76 -17.62 5.18
N PHE A 127 -15.82 -17.60 5.99
CA PHE A 127 -15.92 -16.74 7.18
C PHE A 127 -14.76 -16.95 8.14
N PHE A 128 -14.39 -18.21 8.39
CA PHE A 128 -13.24 -18.53 9.24
C PHE A 128 -11.94 -17.93 8.69
N LEU A 129 -11.66 -18.10 7.40
CA LEU A 129 -10.45 -17.58 6.77
C LEU A 129 -10.39 -16.05 6.79
N GLU A 130 -11.51 -15.38 6.51
CA GLU A 130 -11.61 -13.92 6.59
C GLU A 130 -11.47 -13.40 8.02
N ALA A 131 -12.05 -14.09 9.02
CA ALA A 131 -11.93 -13.72 10.43
C ALA A 131 -10.48 -13.85 10.92
N VAL A 132 -9.80 -14.95 10.58
CA VAL A 132 -8.38 -15.14 10.91
C VAL A 132 -7.51 -14.06 10.26
N GLY A 133 -7.78 -13.75 8.99
CA GLY A 133 -7.12 -12.64 8.28
C GLY A 133 -7.37 -11.28 8.93
N LEU A 134 -8.60 -10.98 9.31
CA LEU A 134 -8.93 -9.70 9.95
C LEU A 134 -8.26 -9.58 11.34
N ILE A 135 -8.33 -10.63 12.16
CA ILE A 135 -7.68 -10.67 13.48
C ILE A 135 -6.16 -10.52 13.33
N GLY A 136 -5.54 -11.24 12.41
CA GLY A 136 -4.10 -11.13 12.15
C GLY A 136 -3.69 -9.72 11.72
N GLY A 137 -4.48 -9.07 10.86
CA GLY A 137 -4.26 -7.68 10.45
C GLY A 137 -4.38 -6.69 11.62
N MET A 138 -5.38 -6.87 12.49
CA MET A 138 -5.55 -6.04 13.69
C MET A 138 -4.41 -6.22 14.69
N MET A 139 -3.96 -7.47 14.91
CA MET A 139 -2.79 -7.77 15.76
C MET A 139 -1.52 -7.11 15.21
N LEU A 140 -1.31 -7.19 13.90
CA LEU A 140 -0.18 -6.54 13.22
C LEU A 140 -0.23 -5.02 13.37
N ALA A 141 -1.40 -4.40 13.16
CA ALA A 141 -1.59 -2.96 13.32
C ALA A 141 -1.28 -2.49 14.74
N TRP A 142 -1.81 -3.19 15.76
CA TRP A 142 -1.53 -2.90 17.17
C TRP A 142 -0.05 -3.02 17.50
N GLY A 143 0.58 -4.12 17.08
CA GLY A 143 2.00 -4.37 17.30
C GLY A 143 2.89 -3.29 16.66
N LEU A 144 2.54 -2.85 15.45
CA LEU A 144 3.24 -1.77 14.73
C LEU A 144 3.07 -0.43 15.43
N ALA A 145 1.84 -0.07 15.80
CA ALA A 145 1.57 1.18 16.52
C ALA A 145 2.38 1.26 17.83
N ALA A 146 2.43 0.16 18.58
CA ALA A 146 3.23 0.07 19.79
C ALA A 146 4.75 0.09 19.52
N SER A 147 5.23 -0.53 18.43
CA SER A 147 6.64 -0.43 18.01
C SER A 147 7.03 1.01 17.67
N ILE A 148 6.19 1.68 16.88
CA ILE A 148 6.39 3.08 16.48
C ILE A 148 6.43 3.99 17.71
N SER A 149 5.48 3.84 18.65
CA SER A 149 5.45 4.67 19.86
C SER A 149 6.72 4.53 20.69
N ARG A 150 7.25 3.31 20.88
CA ARG A 150 8.54 3.09 21.56
C ARG A 150 9.71 3.74 20.82
N ARG A 151 9.72 3.68 19.49
CA ARG A 151 10.80 4.22 18.65
C ARG A 151 10.81 5.74 18.61
N LEU A 152 9.65 6.38 18.71
CA LEU A 152 9.53 7.83 18.86
C LEU A 152 10.21 8.31 20.16
N SER A 153 10.12 7.52 21.24
CA SER A 153 10.76 7.82 22.52
C SER A 153 12.25 7.43 22.59
N SER A 154 12.74 6.54 21.73
CA SER A 154 14.15 6.13 21.69
C SER A 154 15.07 7.30 21.32
N ARG A 155 16.26 7.40 21.91
CA ARG A 155 17.29 8.39 21.50
C ARG A 155 18.28 7.85 20.48
N GLU A 156 18.22 6.56 20.15
CA GLU A 156 19.16 5.93 19.24
C GLU A 156 18.82 6.25 17.77
N PRO A 157 19.73 6.90 17.00
CA PRO A 157 19.46 7.27 15.62
C PRO A 157 19.16 6.05 14.72
N GLY A 158 19.87 4.94 14.90
CA GLY A 158 19.65 3.71 14.14
C GLY A 158 18.30 3.06 14.40
N THR A 159 17.72 3.27 15.58
CA THR A 159 16.38 2.79 15.93
C THR A 159 15.29 3.67 15.31
N ARG A 160 15.51 4.99 15.26
CA ARG A 160 14.61 5.97 14.61
C ARG A 160 14.64 5.88 13.08
N ALA A 161 15.74 5.45 12.48
CA ALA A 161 15.85 5.26 11.03
C ALA A 161 14.76 4.33 10.45
N TRP A 162 14.21 3.43 11.26
CA TRP A 162 13.12 2.53 10.88
C TRP A 162 11.72 3.17 10.90
N LEU A 163 11.55 4.36 11.49
CA LEU A 163 10.24 5.01 11.63
C LEU A 163 9.53 5.23 10.28
N PRO A 164 10.18 5.76 9.22
CA PRO A 164 9.50 5.96 7.93
C PRO A 164 8.96 4.66 7.34
N PHE A 165 9.76 3.59 7.39
CA PHE A 165 9.32 2.26 6.92
C PHE A 165 8.16 1.71 7.76
N GLN A 166 8.23 1.83 9.09
CA GLN A 166 7.15 1.33 9.96
C GLN A 166 5.85 2.12 9.80
N VAL A 167 5.93 3.43 9.60
CA VAL A 167 4.76 4.27 9.32
C VAL A 167 4.15 3.89 7.97
N LEU A 168 4.97 3.70 6.93
CA LEU A 168 4.51 3.21 5.64
C LEU A 168 3.85 1.83 5.75
N LEU A 169 4.47 0.91 6.50
CA LEU A 169 3.93 -0.41 6.75
C LEU A 169 2.62 -0.37 7.54
N LEU A 170 2.51 0.51 8.54
CA LEU A 170 1.27 0.70 9.29
C LEU A 170 0.17 1.26 8.38
N ALA A 171 0.47 2.27 7.57
CA ALA A 171 -0.49 2.81 6.60
C ALA A 171 -0.99 1.72 5.64
N GLU A 172 -0.09 0.85 5.20
CA GLU A 172 -0.42 -0.26 4.32
C GLU A 172 -1.28 -1.34 5.01
N VAL A 173 -0.99 -1.66 6.26
CA VAL A 173 -1.81 -2.59 7.06
C VAL A 173 -3.21 -2.00 7.31
N LEU A 174 -3.31 -0.70 7.61
CA LEU A 174 -4.60 -0.02 7.77
C LEU A 174 -5.39 0.02 6.46
N ASN A 175 -4.72 0.22 5.33
CA ASN A 175 -5.32 0.12 4.00
C ASN A 175 -5.87 -1.29 3.74
N GLY A 176 -5.09 -2.33 4.04
CA GLY A 176 -5.52 -3.73 3.96
C GLY A 176 -6.71 -4.06 4.86
N LEU A 177 -6.72 -3.55 6.10
CA LEU A 177 -7.85 -3.70 7.02
C LEU A 177 -9.11 -3.02 6.49
N TYR A 178 -8.98 -1.82 5.94
CA TYR A 178 -10.10 -1.14 5.28
C TYR A 178 -10.65 -1.99 4.13
N ILE A 179 -9.78 -2.53 3.28
CA ILE A 179 -10.17 -3.40 2.15
C ILE A 179 -10.94 -4.63 2.65
N ALA A 180 -10.42 -5.30 3.69
CA ALA A 180 -11.04 -6.49 4.26
C ALA A 180 -12.47 -6.24 4.76
N VAL A 181 -12.72 -5.06 5.36
CA VAL A 181 -14.04 -4.67 5.86
C VAL A 181 -14.96 -4.15 4.75
N ALA A 182 -14.44 -3.28 3.87
CA ALA A 182 -15.23 -2.55 2.90
C ALA A 182 -15.61 -3.38 1.67
N TYR A 183 -14.67 -4.16 1.12
CA TYR A 183 -14.90 -4.95 -0.09
C TYR A 183 -15.28 -6.40 0.21
N ARG A 184 -15.03 -6.87 1.44
CA ARG A 184 -15.35 -8.21 1.98
C ARG A 184 -14.79 -9.36 1.13
N TRP A 185 -14.71 -10.54 1.73
CA TRP A 185 -14.38 -11.78 1.01
C TRP A 185 -13.09 -11.69 0.21
N ALA A 186 -12.05 -11.11 0.82
CA ALA A 186 -10.78 -10.82 0.17
C ALA A 186 -10.19 -12.07 -0.48
N SER A 187 -10.26 -13.21 0.20
CA SER A 187 -9.76 -14.49 -0.32
C SER A 187 -10.43 -14.92 -1.62
N ALA A 188 -11.71 -14.59 -1.83
CA ALA A 188 -12.45 -14.99 -3.02
C ALA A 188 -12.02 -14.21 -4.27
N TRP A 189 -11.99 -12.88 -4.19
CA TRP A 189 -11.62 -12.05 -5.33
C TRP A 189 -10.10 -11.90 -5.50
N TYR A 190 -9.31 -12.04 -4.43
CA TYR A 190 -7.85 -12.03 -4.54
C TYR A 190 -7.37 -13.17 -5.43
N VAL A 191 -7.91 -14.38 -5.24
CA VAL A 191 -7.49 -15.55 -6.01
C VAL A 191 -7.97 -15.49 -7.46
N SER A 192 -9.08 -14.82 -7.76
CA SER A 192 -9.61 -14.70 -9.13
C SER A 192 -9.08 -13.51 -9.92
N VAL A 193 -8.60 -12.45 -9.25
CA VAL A 193 -8.15 -11.21 -9.92
C VAL A 193 -6.68 -10.90 -9.65
N VAL A 194 -6.28 -10.83 -8.39
CA VAL A 194 -4.92 -10.42 -8.01
C VAL A 194 -3.90 -11.51 -8.32
N VAL A 195 -4.22 -12.78 -8.08
CA VAL A 195 -3.30 -13.90 -8.37
C VAL A 195 -2.97 -14.02 -9.86
N PRO A 196 -3.95 -13.97 -10.80
CA PRO A 196 -3.63 -13.89 -12.23
C PRO A 196 -2.72 -12.73 -12.60
N TYR A 197 -2.94 -11.53 -12.03
CA TYR A 197 -2.05 -10.38 -12.23
C TYR A 197 -0.63 -10.64 -11.71
N LEU A 198 -0.49 -11.14 -10.48
CA LEU A 198 0.85 -11.45 -9.94
C LEU A 198 1.55 -12.55 -10.76
N ARG A 199 0.81 -13.52 -11.29
CA ARG A 199 1.35 -14.53 -12.19
C ARG A 199 1.81 -13.94 -13.52
N SER A 200 1.07 -12.98 -14.08
CA SER A 200 1.42 -12.31 -15.34
C SER A 200 2.77 -11.58 -15.22
N LEU A 201 3.03 -10.95 -14.07
CA LEU A 201 4.34 -10.39 -13.72
C LEU A 201 5.45 -11.45 -13.66
N VAL A 202 5.20 -12.59 -13.01
CA VAL A 202 6.19 -13.68 -12.90
C VAL A 202 6.48 -14.33 -14.24
N THR A 203 5.48 -14.43 -15.12
CA THR A 203 5.64 -14.96 -16.48
C THR A 203 6.20 -13.94 -17.47
N LEU A 204 6.58 -12.75 -17.01
CA LEU A 204 7.09 -11.64 -17.85
C LEU A 204 6.13 -11.24 -18.98
N GLN A 205 4.83 -11.41 -18.73
CA GLN A 205 3.75 -10.99 -19.61
C GLN A 205 2.78 -10.12 -18.79
N PRO A 206 3.26 -8.94 -18.33
CA PRO A 206 2.49 -8.09 -17.43
C PRO A 206 1.16 -7.70 -18.07
N ASP A 207 0.10 -7.85 -17.30
CA ASP A 207 -1.26 -7.48 -17.71
C ASP A 207 -1.88 -6.54 -16.68
N ALA A 208 -1.66 -5.24 -16.87
CA ALA A 208 -2.21 -4.19 -16.00
C ALA A 208 -3.73 -4.05 -16.12
N THR A 209 -4.37 -4.63 -17.15
CA THR A 209 -5.83 -4.52 -17.34
C THR A 209 -6.61 -5.23 -16.22
N LEU A 210 -6.01 -6.28 -15.63
CA LEU A 210 -6.54 -7.00 -14.47
C LEU A 210 -6.65 -6.12 -13.22
N VAL A 211 -5.77 -5.14 -13.08
CA VAL A 211 -5.72 -4.23 -11.92
C VAL A 211 -6.46 -2.91 -12.20
N ALA A 212 -6.55 -2.49 -13.47
CA ALA A 212 -7.21 -1.25 -13.86
C ALA A 212 -8.69 -1.16 -13.42
N GLN A 213 -9.37 -2.30 -13.31
CA GLN A 213 -10.77 -2.38 -12.89
C GLN A 213 -10.96 -2.40 -11.36
N LEU A 214 -9.87 -2.50 -10.59
CA LEU A 214 -9.95 -2.58 -9.13
C LEU A 214 -10.21 -1.21 -8.50
N PRO A 215 -10.93 -1.17 -7.35
CA PRO A 215 -11.10 0.05 -6.59
C PRO A 215 -9.75 0.70 -6.27
N LEU A 216 -9.71 2.04 -6.23
CA LEU A 216 -8.48 2.80 -5.98
C LEU A 216 -7.74 2.32 -4.73
N THR A 217 -8.46 2.00 -3.67
CA THR A 217 -7.91 1.54 -2.40
C THR A 217 -7.14 0.21 -2.54
N VAL A 218 -7.66 -0.72 -3.35
CA VAL A 218 -6.99 -2.00 -3.66
C VAL A 218 -5.76 -1.77 -4.52
N ARG A 219 -5.86 -0.89 -5.52
CA ARG A 219 -4.72 -0.46 -6.35
C ARG A 219 -3.60 0.15 -5.50
N MET A 220 -3.96 1.03 -4.56
CA MET A 220 -3.03 1.63 -3.60
C MET A 220 -2.36 0.58 -2.70
N HIS A 221 -3.06 -0.50 -2.33
CA HIS A 221 -2.46 -1.61 -1.58
C HIS A 221 -1.43 -2.34 -2.43
N LEU A 222 -1.76 -2.69 -3.68
CA LEU A 222 -0.79 -3.32 -4.58
C LEU A 222 0.47 -2.44 -4.79
N PHE A 223 0.27 -1.14 -4.96
CA PHE A 223 1.36 -0.18 -5.05
C PHE A 223 2.14 -0.03 -3.72
N GLY A 224 1.45 -0.03 -2.59
CA GLY A 224 2.03 0.06 -1.24
C GLY A 224 3.02 -1.06 -0.96
N VAL A 225 2.73 -2.27 -1.40
CA VAL A 225 3.68 -3.40 -1.33
C VAL A 225 4.95 -3.13 -2.14
N LEU A 226 4.86 -2.55 -3.33
CA LEU A 226 6.03 -2.16 -4.13
C LEU A 226 6.85 -1.07 -3.42
N ALA A 227 6.17 -0.08 -2.83
CA ALA A 227 6.83 0.96 -2.06
C ALA A 227 7.56 0.39 -0.83
N LEU A 228 6.97 -0.60 -0.14
CA LEU A 228 7.61 -1.30 0.97
C LEU A 228 8.84 -2.10 0.53
N LEU A 229 8.75 -2.82 -0.59
CA LEU A 229 9.87 -3.59 -1.16
C LEU A 229 11.06 -2.67 -1.49
N LEU A 230 10.80 -1.49 -2.02
CA LEU A 230 11.83 -0.50 -2.34
C LEU A 230 12.37 0.22 -1.09
N ALA A 231 11.50 0.56 -0.14
CA ALA A 231 11.88 1.29 1.07
C ALA A 231 12.71 0.44 2.04
N TRP A 232 12.49 -0.88 2.06
CA TRP A 232 13.19 -1.81 2.93
C TRP A 232 14.73 -1.74 2.86
N PRO A 233 15.38 -1.94 1.69
CA PRO A 233 16.84 -1.92 1.58
C PRO A 233 17.43 -0.55 1.95
N ILE A 234 16.74 0.54 1.60
CA ILE A 234 17.15 1.92 1.92
C ILE A 234 17.13 2.13 3.43
N THR A 235 16.02 1.74 4.08
CA THR A 235 15.85 1.85 5.54
C THR A 235 16.89 1.03 6.27
N ARG A 236 17.13 -0.21 5.81
CA ARG A 236 18.17 -1.08 6.36
C ARG A 236 19.53 -0.40 6.27
N TRP A 237 19.85 0.25 5.14
CA TRP A 237 21.13 0.92 4.98
C TRP A 237 21.31 2.14 5.89
N LEU A 238 20.29 2.98 5.99
CA LEU A 238 20.28 4.11 6.92
C LEU A 238 20.44 3.64 8.37
N ALA A 239 19.78 2.55 8.75
CA ALA A 239 19.85 2.02 10.11
C ALA A 239 21.23 1.46 10.48
N SER A 240 21.92 0.79 9.54
CA SER A 240 23.28 0.28 9.78
C SER A 240 24.38 1.35 9.70
N ALA A 241 24.14 2.44 8.96
CA ALA A 241 25.07 3.56 8.89
C ALA A 241 25.01 4.48 10.13
N ALA A 242 23.98 4.35 10.96
CA ALA A 242 23.83 5.16 12.16
C ALA A 242 24.92 4.83 13.20
N PRO A 243 25.51 5.85 13.85
CA PRO A 243 26.52 5.64 14.89
C PRO A 243 25.98 4.70 15.98
N THR A 244 26.70 3.62 16.25
CA THR A 244 26.41 2.78 17.41
C THR A 244 26.94 3.51 18.64
N PRO A 245 26.16 3.69 19.72
CA PRO A 245 26.72 4.26 20.95
C PRO A 245 27.87 3.36 21.40
N THR A 246 29.09 3.89 21.37
CA THR A 246 30.29 3.17 21.75
C THR A 246 30.26 2.96 23.26
N LEU A 247 30.06 1.72 23.71
CA LEU A 247 30.24 1.31 25.11
C LEU A 247 31.69 1.53 25.62
N VAL A 248 32.60 1.94 24.74
CA VAL A 248 34.00 2.24 25.06
C VAL A 248 34.15 3.56 25.81
N SER A 249 33.36 4.60 25.49
CA SER A 249 33.55 5.91 26.13
C SER A 249 33.19 5.90 27.61
N SER A 250 32.18 5.13 28.02
CA SER A 250 31.80 5.02 29.43
C SER A 250 32.78 4.22 30.28
N ARG A 251 33.54 3.30 29.67
CA ARG A 251 34.55 2.49 30.36
C ARG A 251 35.87 3.24 30.53
N GLU A 252 36.25 4.07 29.56
CA GLU A 252 37.42 4.95 29.67
C GLU A 252 37.17 6.13 30.61
N GLU A 253 35.95 6.68 30.65
CA GLU A 253 35.58 7.75 31.58
C GLU A 253 35.47 7.27 33.03
N SER A 254 35.04 6.03 33.27
CA SER A 254 35.07 5.42 34.61
C SER A 254 36.46 4.94 35.03
N ALA A 255 37.31 4.51 34.08
CA ALA A 255 38.71 4.18 34.36
C ALA A 255 39.58 5.42 34.64
N SER A 256 39.29 6.57 34.03
CA SER A 256 40.02 7.83 34.30
C SER A 256 39.61 8.48 35.63
N GLN A 257 38.36 8.31 36.07
CA GLN A 257 37.90 8.83 37.37
C GLN A 257 38.28 7.94 38.58
N GLY A 258 38.61 6.66 38.36
CA GLY A 258 39.04 5.74 39.43
C GLY A 258 40.54 5.78 39.78
N GLY A 259 41.33 6.61 39.10
CA GLY A 259 42.80 6.56 39.15
C GLY A 259 43.51 7.52 40.11
N ILE A 260 42.80 8.32 40.93
CA ILE A 260 43.43 9.25 41.89
C ILE A 260 43.08 8.85 43.32
N VAL A 261 43.70 7.78 43.79
CA VAL A 261 43.97 7.58 45.23
C VAL A 261 45.39 7.01 45.32
N THR A 262 46.33 7.87 45.68
CA THR A 262 47.67 7.47 46.15
C THR A 262 47.84 7.98 47.58
N PRO A 263 48.54 7.21 48.43
CA PRO A 263 48.54 7.36 49.89
C PRO A 263 49.20 8.63 50.41
#